data_AF-A0A2V7VJ32-F1
#
_entry.id   AF-A0A2V7VJ32-F1
#
_cell.length_a   1.000
_cell.length_b   1.000
_cell.length_c   1.000
_cell.angle_alpha   90.00
_cell.angle_beta   90.00
_cell.angle_gamma   90.00
#
_symmetry.space_group_name_H-M   'P 1'
#
loop_
_entity.id
_entity.type
_entity.pdbx_description
1 polymer ?
#
loop_
_entity_poly.entity_id
_entity_poly.type
_entity_poly.pdbx_seq_one_letter_code
_entity_poly.pdbx_strand_id
1 'polypeptide(L)'
;GTLPTNGVQPLATLLQAACFWLVGGDRAAAVRFLIVFSTAIAAATVFLVDRLGREVLGPGDGARAASRLGACVWFTSPLVLSHSMNMLETGLYTAAVVMVALLFARGHAAGSPWPWPRCLALGVLLGVSFWARNDAVFLMAAAGLAHLATAGGGTSLRRRLAEAAAMAVAAAAVS
;
A
#
# COMPACT_ATOMS: atom_id res chain seq x y z
N GLY A 1 9.96 -34.51 -4.36
CA GLY A 1 10.39 -33.11 -4.26
C GLY A 1 9.41 -32.37 -3.40
N THR A 2 9.88 -31.70 -2.36
CA THR A 2 9.06 -30.73 -1.62
C THR A 2 9.00 -29.48 -2.47
N LEU A 3 7.84 -29.18 -3.06
CA LEU A 3 7.61 -27.84 -3.59
C LEU A 3 7.64 -26.91 -2.37
N PRO A 4 8.61 -25.98 -2.25
CA PRO A 4 8.53 -24.98 -1.20
C PRO A 4 7.22 -24.23 -1.43
N THR A 5 6.22 -24.47 -0.59
CA THR A 5 5.01 -23.69 -0.62
C THR A 5 5.43 -22.30 -0.19
N ASN A 6 5.34 -21.33 -1.10
CA ASN A 6 5.37 -19.92 -0.69
C ASN A 6 4.37 -19.79 0.46
N GLY A 7 4.82 -19.26 1.60
CA GLY A 7 4.00 -19.19 2.81
C GLY A 7 2.63 -18.58 2.49
N VAL A 8 1.58 -19.18 3.04
CA VAL A 8 0.21 -18.66 2.88
C VAL A 8 0.17 -17.24 3.48
N GLN A 9 -0.37 -16.30 2.72
CA GLN A 9 -0.43 -14.90 3.12
C GLN A 9 -1.76 -14.62 3.82
N PRO A 10 -1.76 -14.36 5.14
CA PRO A 10 -2.96 -14.42 5.97
C PRO A 10 -4.09 -13.53 5.46
N LEU A 11 -3.77 -12.31 5.02
CA LEU A 11 -4.80 -11.36 4.58
C LEU A 11 -5.47 -11.78 3.27
N ALA A 12 -4.70 -12.23 2.28
CA ALA A 12 -5.26 -12.69 1.01
C ALA A 12 -6.17 -13.90 1.23
N THR A 13 -5.73 -14.86 2.03
CA THR A 13 -6.53 -16.03 2.39
C THR A 13 -7.79 -15.68 3.16
N LEU A 14 -7.72 -14.75 4.11
CA LEU A 14 -8.87 -14.29 4.88
C LEU A 14 -9.90 -13.58 3.99
N LEU A 15 -9.44 -12.71 3.07
CA LEU A 15 -10.32 -12.04 2.12
C LEU A 15 -10.98 -13.04 1.15
N GLN A 16 -10.21 -14.02 0.66
CA GLN A 16 -10.76 -15.09 -0.16
C GLN A 16 -11.79 -15.91 0.61
N ALA A 17 -11.50 -16.33 1.84
CA ALA A 17 -12.44 -17.05 2.69
C ALA A 17 -13.74 -16.25 2.92
N ALA A 18 -13.64 -14.94 3.17
CA ALA A 18 -14.80 -14.07 3.28
C ALA A 18 -15.63 -14.04 1.99
N CYS A 19 -15.00 -13.96 0.82
CA CYS A 19 -15.69 -14.02 -0.47
C CYS A 19 -16.43 -15.35 -0.66
N PHE A 20 -15.81 -16.48 -0.32
CA PHE A 20 -16.43 -17.80 -0.38
C PHE A 20 -17.60 -17.94 0.60
N TRP A 21 -17.45 -17.42 1.81
CA TRP A 21 -18.51 -17.43 2.82
C TRP A 21 -19.74 -16.64 2.36
N LEU A 22 -19.55 -15.45 1.76
CA LEU A 22 -20.63 -14.59 1.26
C LEU A 22 -21.50 -15.23 0.17
N VAL A 23 -20.95 -16.15 -0.62
CA VAL A 23 -21.67 -16.86 -1.69
C VAL A 23 -22.12 -18.26 -1.29
N GLY A 24 -22.09 -18.58 0.01
CA GLY A 24 -22.51 -19.88 0.53
C GLY A 24 -21.63 -21.05 0.09
N GLY A 25 -20.35 -20.79 -0.23
CA GLY A 25 -19.40 -21.81 -0.67
C GLY A 25 -19.50 -22.19 -2.15
N ASP A 26 -20.38 -21.57 -2.94
CA ASP A 26 -20.44 -21.82 -4.38
C ASP A 26 -19.14 -21.38 -5.07
N ARG A 27 -18.43 -22.35 -5.64
CA ARG A 27 -17.09 -22.12 -6.21
C ARG A 27 -17.12 -21.15 -7.39
N ALA A 28 -18.10 -21.28 -8.28
CA ALA A 28 -18.17 -20.46 -9.49
C ALA A 28 -18.51 -19.00 -9.14
N ALA A 29 -19.44 -18.78 -8.22
CA ALA A 29 -19.80 -17.47 -7.71
C ALA A 29 -18.63 -16.85 -6.93
N ALA A 30 -17.91 -17.61 -6.11
CA ALA A 30 -16.76 -17.12 -5.35
C ALA A 30 -15.65 -16.62 -6.29
N VAL A 31 -15.35 -17.38 -7.35
CA VAL A 31 -14.35 -16.98 -8.36
C VAL A 31 -14.80 -15.70 -9.09
N ARG A 32 -16.06 -15.61 -9.51
CA ARG A 32 -16.59 -14.39 -10.14
C ARG A 32 -16.49 -13.19 -9.21
N PHE A 33 -16.85 -13.38 -7.95
CA PHE A 33 -16.80 -12.33 -6.93
C PHE A 33 -15.36 -11.87 -6.68
N LEU A 34 -14.41 -12.80 -6.57
CA LEU A 34 -12.99 -12.49 -6.42
C LEU A 34 -12.42 -11.75 -7.64
N ILE A 35 -12.82 -12.10 -8.87
CA ILE A 35 -12.42 -11.35 -10.07
C ILE A 35 -12.89 -9.90 -9.96
N VAL A 36 -14.16 -9.68 -9.60
CA VAL A 36 -14.72 -8.34 -9.42
C VAL A 36 -13.96 -7.58 -8.31
N PHE A 37 -13.68 -8.25 -7.19
CA PHE A 37 -12.93 -7.69 -6.07
C PHE A 37 -11.50 -7.29 -6.45
N SER A 38 -10.74 -8.17 -7.10
CA SER A 38 -9.39 -7.87 -7.60
C SER A 38 -9.40 -6.74 -8.63
N THR A 39 -10.40 -6.72 -9.52
CA THR A 39 -10.59 -5.63 -10.49
C THR A 39 -10.84 -4.30 -9.78
N ALA A 40 -11.66 -4.29 -8.73
CA ALA A 40 -11.93 -3.10 -7.93
C ALA A 40 -10.67 -2.58 -7.21
N ILE A 41 -9.86 -3.48 -6.64
CA ILE A 41 -8.56 -3.12 -6.04
C ILE A 41 -7.62 -2.54 -7.10
N ALA A 42 -7.51 -3.18 -8.26
CA ALA A 42 -6.66 -2.71 -9.34
C ALA A 42 -7.09 -1.30 -9.80
N ALA A 43 -8.39 -1.09 -10.04
CA ALA A 43 -8.95 0.22 -10.38
C ALA A 43 -8.68 1.27 -9.29
N ALA A 44 -8.91 0.93 -8.01
CA ALA A 44 -8.58 1.79 -6.87
C ALA A 44 -7.09 2.19 -6.87
N THR A 45 -6.21 1.25 -7.18
CA THR A 45 -4.77 1.48 -7.25
C THR A 45 -4.40 2.47 -8.36
N VAL A 46 -5.06 2.44 -9.52
CA VAL A 46 -4.87 3.45 -10.58
C VAL A 46 -5.14 4.86 -10.06
N PHE A 47 -6.23 5.05 -9.32
CA PHE A 47 -6.55 6.34 -8.72
C PHE A 47 -5.53 6.77 -7.66
N LEU A 48 -4.96 5.81 -6.91
CA LEU A 48 -3.89 6.08 -5.95
C LEU A 48 -2.58 6.48 -6.65
N VAL A 49 -2.21 5.81 -7.74
CA VAL A 49 -1.04 6.15 -8.56
C VAL A 49 -1.18 7.56 -9.15
N ASP A 50 -2.35 7.90 -9.68
CA ASP A 50 -2.63 9.26 -10.17
C ASP A 50 -2.66 10.30 -9.03
N ARG A 51 -3.06 9.93 -7.81
CA ARG A 51 -2.92 10.84 -6.67
C ARG A 51 -1.45 11.03 -6.30
N LEU A 52 -0.69 9.95 -6.20
CA LEU A 52 0.73 10.00 -5.87
C LEU A 52 1.51 10.82 -6.90
N GLY A 53 1.25 10.60 -8.20
CA GLY A 53 1.86 11.38 -9.28
C GLY A 53 1.60 12.87 -9.15
N ARG A 54 0.38 13.28 -8.80
CA ARG A 54 0.08 14.70 -8.53
C ARG A 54 0.82 15.27 -7.32
N GLU A 55 0.95 14.51 -6.23
CA GLU A 55 1.68 14.97 -5.05
C GLU A 55 3.19 15.11 -5.35
N VAL A 56 3.75 14.21 -6.17
CA VAL A 56 5.18 14.18 -6.51
C VAL A 56 5.55 15.21 -7.57
N LEU A 57 4.73 15.35 -8.63
CA LEU A 57 5.00 16.27 -9.75
C LEU A 57 4.65 17.73 -9.42
N GLY A 58 3.90 17.97 -8.35
CA GLY A 58 3.50 19.30 -7.92
C GLY A 58 2.30 19.88 -8.70
N PRO A 59 1.99 21.17 -8.49
CA PRO A 59 0.82 21.81 -9.08
C PRO A 59 1.03 22.15 -10.57
N GLY A 60 -0.05 22.04 -11.35
CA GLY A 60 -0.09 22.47 -12.76
C GLY A 60 -0.82 21.49 -13.68
N ASP A 61 -1.35 21.99 -14.80
CA ASP A 61 -2.11 21.17 -15.74
C ASP A 61 -1.25 20.11 -16.43
N GLY A 62 0.01 20.44 -16.72
CA GLY A 62 0.99 19.48 -17.24
C GLY A 62 1.26 18.33 -16.26
N ALA A 63 1.42 18.62 -14.97
CA ALA A 63 1.62 17.62 -13.92
C ALA A 63 0.38 16.71 -13.78
N ARG A 64 -0.83 17.29 -13.86
CA ARG A 64 -2.08 16.53 -13.81
C ARG A 64 -2.23 15.60 -15.01
N ALA A 65 -1.91 16.08 -16.22
CA ALA A 65 -1.95 15.27 -17.43
C ALA A 65 -0.90 14.14 -17.38
N ALA A 66 0.34 14.47 -17.01
CA ALA A 66 1.43 13.50 -16.87
C ALA A 66 1.12 12.42 -15.82
N SER A 67 0.56 12.80 -14.67
CA SER A 67 0.14 11.86 -13.62
C SER A 67 -0.93 10.88 -14.10
N ARG A 68 -1.96 11.38 -14.80
CA ARG A 68 -3.01 10.54 -15.37
C ARG A 68 -2.47 9.60 -16.44
N LEU A 69 -1.65 10.13 -17.35
CA LEU A 69 -1.00 9.32 -18.38
C LEU A 69 -0.13 8.24 -17.74
N GLY A 70 0.65 8.58 -16.71
CA GLY A 70 1.45 7.62 -15.96
C GLY A 70 0.62 6.53 -15.30
N ALA A 71 -0.52 6.88 -14.69
CA ALA A 71 -1.44 5.90 -14.10
C ALA A 71 -2.08 4.99 -15.16
N CYS A 72 -2.47 5.54 -16.32
CA CYS A 72 -2.96 4.75 -17.45
C CYS A 72 -1.88 3.80 -17.99
N VAL A 73 -0.67 4.29 -18.25
CA VAL A 73 0.46 3.48 -18.72
C VAL A 73 0.77 2.37 -17.72
N TRP A 74 0.82 2.69 -16.42
CA TRP A 74 1.00 1.71 -15.37
C TRP A 74 -0.09 0.63 -15.40
N PHE A 75 -1.38 1.01 -15.46
CA PHE A 75 -2.49 0.07 -15.48
C PHE A 75 -2.52 -0.82 -16.72
N THR A 76 -2.17 -0.27 -17.88
CA THR A 76 -2.14 -1.00 -19.16
C THR A 76 -0.87 -1.84 -19.34
N SER A 77 0.10 -1.74 -18.43
CA SER A 77 1.33 -2.54 -18.49
C SER A 77 1.00 -4.03 -18.36
N PRO A 78 1.48 -4.90 -19.29
CA PRO A 78 1.23 -6.34 -19.23
C PRO A 78 1.66 -6.97 -17.89
N LEU A 79 2.75 -6.45 -17.30
CA LEU A 79 3.25 -6.90 -16.00
C LEU A 79 2.26 -6.56 -14.86
N VAL A 80 1.70 -5.35 -14.89
CA VAL A 80 0.74 -4.92 -13.86
C VAL A 80 -0.57 -5.69 -14.01
N LEU A 81 -1.05 -5.89 -15.25
CA LEU A 81 -2.26 -6.67 -15.50
C LEU A 81 -2.12 -8.11 -15.02
N SER A 82 -0.99 -8.77 -15.31
CA SER A 82 -0.76 -10.16 -14.89
C SER A 82 -0.63 -10.31 -13.38
N HIS A 83 -0.15 -9.30 -12.65
CA HIS A 83 0.02 -9.35 -11.20
C HIS A 83 -1.16 -8.79 -10.38
N SER A 84 -1.98 -7.91 -10.96
CA SER A 84 -3.13 -7.32 -10.27
C SER A 84 -4.41 -8.13 -10.44
N MET A 85 -4.52 -8.91 -11.52
CA MET A 85 -5.73 -9.66 -11.89
C MET A 85 -5.61 -11.18 -11.70
N ASN A 86 -4.49 -11.67 -11.18
CA ASN A 86 -4.26 -13.10 -10.92
C ASN A 86 -4.92 -13.61 -9.62
N MET A 87 -5.74 -12.79 -8.96
CA MET A 87 -6.43 -13.10 -7.70
C MET A 87 -5.48 -13.44 -6.53
N LEU A 88 -4.20 -13.06 -6.66
CA LEU A 88 -3.20 -13.18 -5.61
C LEU A 88 -3.11 -11.87 -4.80
N GLU A 89 -2.50 -11.99 -3.63
CA GLU A 89 -1.99 -10.91 -2.78
C GLU A 89 -1.31 -9.71 -3.47
N THR A 90 -0.65 -9.89 -4.61
CA THR A 90 0.24 -8.86 -5.19
C THR A 90 -0.51 -7.58 -5.54
N GLY A 91 -1.75 -7.68 -6.04
CA GLY A 91 -2.57 -6.50 -6.32
C GLY A 91 -2.89 -5.70 -5.06
N LEU A 92 -3.27 -6.38 -3.97
CA LEU A 92 -3.56 -5.76 -2.68
C LEU A 92 -2.32 -5.12 -2.06
N TYR A 93 -1.19 -5.83 -2.11
CA TYR A 93 0.07 -5.29 -1.63
C TYR A 93 0.51 -4.05 -2.41
N THR A 94 0.35 -4.06 -3.73
CA THR A 94 0.68 -2.90 -4.57
C THR A 94 -0.16 -1.68 -4.18
N ALA A 95 -1.46 -1.87 -3.94
CA ALA A 95 -2.33 -0.81 -3.43
C ALA A 95 -1.83 -0.23 -2.09
N ALA A 96 -1.42 -1.11 -1.17
CA ALA A 96 -0.90 -0.72 0.14
C ALA A 96 0.42 0.06 0.01
N VAL A 97 1.36 -0.39 -0.83
CA VAL A 97 2.63 0.30 -1.11
C VAL A 97 2.38 1.71 -1.67
N VAL A 98 1.49 1.84 -2.66
CA VAL A 98 1.16 3.16 -3.24
C VAL A 98 0.51 4.07 -2.20
N MET A 99 -0.33 3.52 -1.32
CA MET A 99 -0.96 4.28 -0.23
C MET A 99 0.06 4.74 0.82
N VAL A 100 1.04 3.90 1.18
CA VAL A 100 2.18 4.27 2.04
C VAL A 100 2.95 5.42 1.39
N ALA A 101 3.33 5.29 0.13
CA ALA A 101 4.05 6.33 -0.61
C ALA A 101 3.25 7.64 -0.68
N LEU A 102 1.94 7.58 -0.89
CA LEU A 102 1.07 8.74 -0.92
C LEU A 102 1.00 9.47 0.43
N LEU A 103 0.89 8.73 1.53
CA LEU A 103 0.92 9.32 2.88
C LEU A 103 2.27 9.98 3.18
N PHE A 104 3.36 9.37 2.73
CA PHE A 104 4.70 9.95 2.81
C PHE A 104 4.83 11.24 2.02
N ALA A 105 4.48 11.23 0.73
CA ALA A 105 4.58 12.41 -0.15
C ALA A 105 3.83 13.63 0.43
N ARG A 106 2.63 13.41 0.99
CA ARG A 106 1.83 14.45 1.66
C ARG A 106 2.42 14.95 2.97
N GLY A 107 3.16 14.09 3.68
CA GLY A 107 3.82 14.44 4.94
C GLY A 107 5.05 15.30 4.73
N HIS A 108 5.84 15.00 3.70
CA HIS A 108 7.07 15.72 3.39
C HIS A 108 6.87 17.13 2.86
N ALA A 109 5.79 17.36 2.11
CA ALA A 109 5.49 18.68 1.56
C ALA A 109 5.27 19.76 2.64
N ALA A 110 4.95 19.37 3.88
CA ALA A 110 4.47 20.30 4.90
C ALA A 110 5.58 20.94 5.77
N GLY A 111 6.82 20.44 5.76
CA GLY A 111 7.94 20.96 6.59
C GLY A 111 7.72 20.92 8.13
N SER A 112 6.53 20.52 8.58
CA SER A 112 6.07 20.44 9.96
C SER A 112 6.34 19.06 10.55
N PRO A 113 6.49 18.94 11.89
CA PRO A 113 6.38 17.65 12.54
C PRO A 113 5.10 16.92 12.14
N TRP A 114 5.19 15.60 12.07
CA TRP A 114 4.07 14.80 11.64
C TRP A 114 3.04 14.72 12.78
N PRO A 115 1.75 14.88 12.48
CA PRO A 115 0.71 14.69 13.48
C PRO A 115 0.64 13.21 13.87
N TRP A 116 0.48 12.91 15.16
CA TRP A 116 0.43 11.54 15.68
C TRP A 116 -0.58 10.62 14.96
N PRO A 117 -1.80 11.08 14.59
CA PRO A 117 -2.72 10.26 13.82
C PRO A 117 -2.14 9.78 12.48
N ARG A 118 -1.29 10.58 11.83
CA ARG A 118 -0.62 10.18 10.59
C ARG A 118 0.42 9.09 10.85
N CYS A 119 1.23 9.22 11.90
CA CYS A 119 2.19 8.20 12.30
C CYS A 119 1.48 6.87 12.61
N LEU A 120 0.39 6.92 13.37
CA LEU A 120 -0.40 5.72 13.68
C LEU A 120 -1.05 5.12 12.43
N ALA A 121 -1.66 5.94 11.58
CA ALA A 121 -2.27 5.47 10.32
C ALA A 121 -1.24 4.81 9.39
N LEU A 122 -0.04 5.38 9.29
CA LEU A 122 1.04 4.82 8.51
C LEU A 122 1.55 3.51 9.12
N GLY A 123 1.71 3.43 10.44
CA GLY A 123 2.07 2.21 11.14
C GLY A 123 1.05 1.09 10.92
N VAL A 124 -0.24 1.37 11.09
CA VAL A 124 -1.32 0.41 10.80
C VAL A 124 -1.25 -0.06 9.34
N LEU A 125 -1.10 0.86 8.39
CA LEU A 125 -1.00 0.51 6.97
C LEU A 125 0.22 -0.35 6.65
N LEU A 126 1.36 -0.10 7.31
CA LEU A 126 2.56 -0.91 7.22
C LEU A 126 2.34 -2.32 7.80
N GLY A 127 1.65 -2.44 8.94
CA GLY A 127 1.25 -3.74 9.50
C GLY A 127 0.31 -4.51 8.57
N VAL A 128 -0.71 -3.83 8.01
CA VAL A 128 -1.59 -4.42 6.98
C VAL A 128 -0.79 -4.84 5.74
N SER A 129 0.21 -4.07 5.34
CA SER A 129 1.10 -4.42 4.21
C SER A 129 1.89 -5.69 4.51
N PHE A 130 2.34 -5.88 5.75
CA PHE A 130 3.02 -7.09 6.20
C PHE A 130 2.09 -8.32 6.22
N TRP A 131 0.85 -8.13 6.65
CA TRP A 131 -0.20 -9.15 6.54
C TRP A 131 -0.56 -9.50 5.10
N ALA A 132 -0.51 -8.50 4.21
CA ALA A 132 -0.66 -8.70 2.79
C ALA A 132 0.52 -9.53 2.26
N ARG A 133 1.77 -9.16 2.59
CA ARG A 133 2.99 -9.90 2.22
C ARG A 133 4.11 -9.68 3.25
N ASN A 134 4.79 -10.74 3.64
CA ASN A 134 5.90 -10.69 4.59
C ASN A 134 7.13 -9.90 4.09
N ASP A 135 7.32 -9.76 2.77
CA ASP A 135 8.36 -8.93 2.18
C ASP A 135 8.13 -7.41 2.43
N ALA A 136 6.96 -7.01 2.93
CA ALA A 136 6.72 -5.65 3.41
C ALA A 136 7.63 -5.22 4.56
N VAL A 137 8.36 -6.14 5.22
CA VAL A 137 9.39 -5.77 6.19
C VAL A 137 10.41 -4.79 5.59
N PHE A 138 10.72 -4.91 4.30
CA PHE A 138 11.59 -3.97 3.60
C PHE A 138 10.92 -2.61 3.41
N LEU A 139 9.61 -2.58 3.15
CA LEU A 139 8.83 -1.34 3.08
C LEU A 139 8.78 -0.64 4.45
N MET A 140 8.59 -1.40 5.53
CA MET A 140 8.60 -0.89 6.91
C MET A 140 9.94 -0.26 7.26
N ALA A 141 11.04 -0.96 6.97
CA ALA A 141 12.39 -0.45 7.18
C ALA A 141 12.65 0.81 6.33
N ALA A 142 12.29 0.77 5.05
CA ALA A 142 12.45 1.91 4.15
C ALA A 142 11.64 3.13 4.60
N ALA A 143 10.39 2.94 5.03
CA ALA A 143 9.54 3.99 5.59
C ALA A 143 10.17 4.62 6.85
N GLY A 144 10.61 3.80 7.81
CA GLY A 144 11.27 4.28 9.02
C GLY A 144 12.55 5.06 8.73
N LEU A 145 13.42 4.52 7.87
CA LEU A 145 14.67 5.17 7.46
C LEU A 145 14.40 6.46 6.68
N ALA A 146 13.45 6.44 5.74
CA ALA A 146 13.06 7.62 4.98
C ALA A 146 12.56 8.73 5.91
N HIS A 147 11.71 8.41 6.90
CA HIS A 147 11.23 9.38 7.90
C HIS A 147 12.36 9.99 8.73
N LEU A 148 13.34 9.17 9.13
CA LEU A 148 14.50 9.65 9.90
C LEU A 148 15.45 10.52 9.04
N ALA A 149 15.69 10.11 7.80
CA ALA A 149 16.65 10.73 6.89
C ALA A 149 16.15 12.06 6.30
N THR A 150 14.84 12.18 6.11
CA THR A 150 14.23 13.38 5.54
C THR A 150 14.18 14.51 6.58
N ALA A 151 15.22 15.35 6.54
CA ALA A 151 15.36 16.49 7.41
C ALA A 151 14.46 17.66 7.02
N GLY A 152 13.18 17.60 7.40
CA GLY A 152 12.26 18.75 7.32
C GLY A 152 12.43 19.71 8.50
N GLY A 153 13.09 20.85 8.25
CA GLY A 153 12.66 22.19 8.72
C GLY A 153 12.47 22.48 10.21
N GLY A 154 13.21 21.86 11.13
CA GLY A 154 13.24 22.27 12.56
C GLY A 154 12.74 21.24 13.58
N THR A 155 12.40 20.03 13.15
CA THR A 155 12.05 18.92 14.07
C THR A 155 13.29 18.27 14.68
N SER A 156 13.31 18.09 16.01
CA SER A 156 14.41 17.43 16.70
C SER A 156 14.45 15.93 16.40
N LEU A 157 15.66 15.34 16.38
CA LEU A 157 15.85 13.89 16.17
C LEU A 157 15.03 13.06 17.17
N ARG A 158 14.94 13.51 18.44
CA ARG A 158 14.14 12.85 19.47
C ARG A 158 12.67 12.72 19.09
N ARG A 159 12.08 13.76 18.52
CA ARG A 159 10.68 13.73 18.08
C ARG A 159 10.49 12.78 16.90
N ARG A 160 11.41 12.77 15.95
CA ARG A 160 11.35 11.83 14.81
C ARG A 160 11.49 10.38 15.23
N LEU A 161 12.37 10.10 16.21
CA LEU A 161 12.48 8.78 16.81
C LEU A 161 11.18 8.38 17.51
N ALA A 162 10.53 9.30 18.22
CA ALA A 162 9.23 9.02 18.86
C ALA A 162 8.12 8.78 17.82
N GLU A 163 8.09 9.53 16.72
CA GLU A 163 7.18 9.32 15.60
C GLU A 163 7.43 7.96 14.92
N ALA A 164 8.70 7.60 14.67
CA ALA A 164 9.09 6.30 14.14
C ALA A 164 8.75 5.14 15.09
N ALA A 165 8.93 5.34 16.40
CA ALA A 165 8.51 4.37 17.40
C ALA A 165 6.99 4.19 17.40
N ALA A 166 6.21 5.26 17.29
CA ALA A 166 4.75 5.16 17.18
C ALA A 166 4.31 4.42 15.90
N MET A 167 4.97 4.67 14.77
CA MET A 167 4.75 3.90 13.54
C MET A 167 5.05 2.40 13.75
N ALA A 168 6.19 2.09 14.37
CA ALA A 168 6.61 0.71 14.63
C ALA A 168 5.66 -0.02 15.59
N VAL A 169 5.24 0.64 16.68
CA VAL A 169 4.27 0.08 17.64
C VAL A 169 2.92 -0.17 16.97
N ALA A 170 2.42 0.79 16.19
CA ALA A 170 1.16 0.62 15.47
C ALA A 170 1.24 -0.48 14.40
N ALA A 171 2.38 -0.63 13.72
CA ALA A 171 2.60 -1.73 12.80
C ALA A 171 2.62 -3.08 13.52
N ALA A 172 3.39 -3.18 14.60
CA ALA A 172 3.51 -4.39 15.44
C ALA A 172 2.18 -4.82 16.07
N ALA A 173 1.28 -3.88 16.36
CA ALA A 173 -0.05 -4.19 16.90
C ALA A 173 -1.01 -4.81 15.87
N VAL A 174 -0.72 -4.66 14.57
CA VAL A 174 -1.56 -5.14 13.48
C VAL A 174 -0.93 -6.34 12.76
N SER A 175 0.40 -6.43 12.75
CA SER A 175 1.19 -7.52 12.14
C SER A 175 1.26 -8.75 13.03
#